data_AF-A0A565CDN9-F1
#
_entry.id   AF-A0A565CDN9-F1
#
_cell.length_a   1.000
_cell.length_b   1.000
_cell.length_c   1.000
_cell.angle_alpha   90.00
_cell.angle_beta   90.00
_cell.angle_gamma   90.00
#
_symmetry.space_group_name_H-M   'P 1'
#
loop_
_entity.id
_entity.type
_entity.pdbx_description
1 polymer ?
#
loop_
_entity_poly.entity_id
_entity_poly.type
_entity_poly.pdbx_seq_one_letter_code
_entity_poly.pdbx_strand_id
1 'polypeptide(L)' 'MADQFLYGTKVIVVDIPLLFEAKMDKWTKPIVVVWVSQETQLKRLMERAGLSEEDARNKVMAQMSLDLKQSVMAQMQS' A
#
# COMPACT_ATOMS: atom_id res chain seq x y z
N MET A 1 -6.33 17.45 1.10
CA MET A 1 -5.13 16.82 0.49
C MET A 1 -4.60 17.67 -0.68
N ALA A 2 -5.47 18.15 -1.59
CA ALA A 2 -5.08 19.03 -2.69
C ALA A 2 -4.36 20.32 -2.25
N ASP A 3 -4.73 20.86 -1.09
CA ASP A 3 -4.21 22.16 -0.62
C ASP A 3 -2.71 22.11 -0.30
N GLN A 4 -2.18 20.99 0.20
CA GLN A 4 -0.74 20.86 0.52
C GLN A 4 0.15 20.83 -0.73
N PHE A 5 -0.37 20.45 -1.89
CA PHE A 5 0.36 20.57 -3.15
C PHE A 5 0.51 22.02 -3.60
N LEU A 6 -0.41 22.90 -3.17
CA LEU A 6 -0.45 24.31 -3.57
C LEU A 6 0.38 25.22 -2.65
N TYR A 7 0.60 24.84 -1.38
CA TYR A 7 1.31 25.66 -0.39
C TYR A 7 2.86 25.49 -0.37
N GLY A 8 3.45 24.81 -1.36
CA GLY A 8 4.92 24.76 -1.51
C GLY A 8 5.65 23.95 -0.43
N THR A 9 5.08 22.83 0.00
CA THR A 9 5.68 21.95 1.01
C THR A 9 6.90 21.19 0.46
N LYS A 10 8.01 21.16 1.22
CA LYS A 10 9.28 20.53 0.79
C LYS A 10 9.19 19.01 0.60
N VAL A 11 8.36 18.34 1.39
CA VAL A 11 8.17 16.88 1.36
C VAL A 11 6.69 16.59 1.59
N ILE A 12 6.12 15.70 0.77
CA ILE A 12 4.74 15.22 0.90
C ILE A 12 4.80 13.69 0.93
N VAL A 13 4.21 13.09 1.96
CA VAL A 13 4.04 11.64 2.06
C VAL A 13 2.60 11.32 1.71
N VAL A 14 2.40 10.50 0.68
CA VAL A 14 1.06 10.09 0.23
C VAL A 14 0.90 8.60 0.51
N ASP A 15 -0.07 8.24 1.36
CA ASP A 15 -0.45 6.86 1.61
C ASP A 15 -1.47 6.41 0.55
N ILE A 16 -1.04 5.54 -0.38
CA ILE A 16 -1.85 5.07 -1.51
C ILE A 16 -1.89 3.53 -1.48
N PRO A 17 -2.98 2.92 -0.98
CA PRO A 17 -3.09 1.46 -0.89
C PRO A 17 -2.98 0.75 -2.25
N LEU A 18 -3.48 1.37 -3.31
CA LEU A 18 -3.52 0.85 -4.69
C LEU A 18 -2.47 1.51 -5.59
N LEU A 19 -1.31 1.88 -5.04
CA LEU A 19 -0.30 2.67 -5.73
C LEU A 19 0.06 2.13 -7.13
N PHE A 20 0.31 0.82 -7.22
CA PHE A 20 0.71 0.16 -8.47
C PHE A 20 -0.49 -0.14 -9.36
N GLU A 21 -1.59 -0.57 -8.76
CA GLU A 21 -2.85 -0.89 -9.46
C GLU A 21 -3.40 0.35 -10.18
N ALA A 22 -3.28 1.52 -9.56
CA ALA A 22 -3.65 2.82 -10.11
C ALA A 22 -2.56 3.47 -10.99
N LYS A 23 -1.39 2.84 -11.15
CA LYS A 23 -0.24 3.35 -11.92
C LYS A 23 0.26 4.73 -11.45
N MET A 24 0.11 5.02 -10.16
CA MET A 24 0.51 6.30 -9.54
C MET A 24 1.99 6.34 -9.13
N ASP A 25 2.66 5.19 -9.16
CA ASP A 25 4.11 4.99 -9.00
C ASP A 25 4.93 5.88 -9.96
N LYS A 26 4.40 6.22 -11.12
CA LYS A 26 5.05 7.09 -12.10
C LYS A 26 5.22 8.54 -11.64
N TRP A 27 4.36 8.98 -10.72
CA TRP A 27 4.24 10.37 -10.27
C TRP A 27 4.75 10.57 -8.84
N THR A 28 5.04 9.48 -8.12
CA THR A 28 5.39 9.51 -6.70
C THR A 28 6.71 8.78 -6.49
N LYS A 29 7.77 9.52 -6.15
CA LYS A 29 9.10 8.97 -5.86
C LYS A 29 9.76 9.75 -4.71
N PRO A 30 10.58 9.08 -3.87
CA PRO A 30 10.80 7.63 -3.82
C PRO A 30 9.56 6.88 -3.28
N ILE A 31 9.41 5.61 -3.66
CA ILE A 31 8.32 4.74 -3.20
C ILE A 31 8.83 3.92 -2.01
N VAL A 32 7.99 3.76 -0.99
CA VAL A 32 8.26 2.89 0.16
C VAL A 32 7.12 1.88 0.27
N VAL A 33 7.45 0.58 0.21
CA VAL A 33 6.49 -0.51 0.43
C VAL A 33 6.80 -1.16 1.77
N VAL A 34 5.78 -1.26 2.62
CA VAL A 34 5.86 -1.99 3.89
C VAL A 34 5.30 -3.39 3.68
N TRP A 35 6.14 -4.39 3.90
CA TRP A 35 5.79 -5.80 3.70
C TRP A 35 5.72 -6.55 5.04
N VAL A 36 4.75 -7.46 5.15
CA VAL A 36 4.61 -8.44 6.23
C VAL A 36 4.04 -9.73 5.65
N SER A 37 4.16 -10.85 6.38
CA SER A 37 3.51 -12.11 5.97
C SER A 37 1.99 -11.96 5.90
N GLN A 38 1.34 -12.72 5.02
CA GLN A 38 -0.10 -12.72 4.84
C GLN A 38 -0.87 -13.03 6.13
N GLU A 39 -0.36 -13.98 6.92
CA GLU A 39 -0.93 -14.31 8.24
C GLU A 39 -0.90 -13.10 9.19
N THR A 40 0.23 -12.40 9.26
CA THR A 40 0.37 -11.19 10.11
C THR A 40 -0.54 -10.07 9.63
N GLN A 41 -0.65 -9.88 8.30
CA GLN A 41 -1.53 -8.89 7.70
C GLN A 41 -2.99 -9.16 8.06
N LEU A 42 -3.43 -10.41 7.92
CA LEU A 42 -4.81 -10.84 8.19
C LEU A 42 -5.14 -10.65 9.67
N LYS A 43 -4.28 -11.15 10.56
CA LYS A 43 -4.46 -11.03 12.01
C LYS A 43 -4.62 -9.58 12.44
N ARG A 44 -3.71 -8.69 12.00
CA ARG A 44 -3.78 -7.26 12.32
C ARG A 44 -5.02 -6.58 11.74
N LEU A 45 -5.45 -6.98 10.54
CA LEU A 45 -6.64 -6.42 9.91
C LEU A 45 -7.90 -6.80 10.69
N MET A 46 -8.02 -8.05 11.11
CA MET A 46 -9.12 -8.54 11.94
C MET A 46 -9.15 -7.83 13.29
N GLU A 47 -8.02 -7.78 14.00
CA GLU A 47 -7.89 -7.13 15.31
C GLU A 47 -8.22 -5.63 15.26
N ARG A 48 -7.72 -4.92 14.23
CA ARG A 48 -7.91 -3.48 14.10
C ARG A 48 -9.32 -3.09 13.65
N ALA A 49 -9.90 -3.84 12.72
CA ALA A 49 -11.15 -3.47 12.06
C ALA A 49 -12.36 -4.26 12.60
N GLY A 50 -12.17 -5.21 13.52
CA GLY A 50 -13.25 -6.06 14.04
C GLY A 50 -13.91 -6.92 12.97
N LEU A 51 -13.15 -7.32 11.94
CA LEU A 51 -13.67 -8.07 10.79
C LEU A 51 -13.67 -9.57 11.05
N SER A 52 -14.61 -10.28 10.40
CA SER A 52 -14.52 -11.73 10.28
C SER A 52 -13.29 -12.14 9.47
N GLU A 53 -12.83 -13.38 9.65
CA GLU A 53 -11.69 -13.89 8.89
C GLU A 53 -11.96 -13.89 7.38
N GLU A 54 -13.20 -14.22 6.97
CA GLU A 54 -13.63 -14.22 5.58
C GLU A 54 -13.60 -12.80 4.98
N ASP A 55 -14.16 -11.81 5.68
CA ASP A 55 -14.14 -10.41 5.23
C ASP A 55 -12.72 -9.86 5.14
N ALA A 56 -11.86 -10.20 6.11
CA ALA A 56 -10.46 -9.81 6.11
C ALA A 56 -9.72 -10.43 4.91
N ARG A 57 -9.95 -11.71 4.62
CA ARG A 57 -9.38 -12.40 3.44
C ARG A 57 -9.85 -11.77 2.14
N ASN A 58 -11.15 -11.53 2.01
CA ASN A 58 -11.73 -10.91 0.81
C ASN A 58 -11.11 -9.52 0.56
N LYS A 59 -10.91 -8.72 1.61
CA LYS A 59 -10.22 -7.42 1.49
C LYS A 59 -8.77 -7.54 1.07
N VAL A 60 -8.02 -8.49 1.64
CA VAL A 60 -6.62 -8.73 1.26
C VAL A 60 -6.52 -9.20 -0.19
N MET A 61 -7.40 -10.10 -0.63
CA MET A 61 -7.43 -10.63 -2.00
C MET A 61 -7.93 -9.62 -3.05
N ALA A 62 -8.71 -8.61 -2.65
CA ALA A 62 -9.18 -7.55 -3.55
C ALA A 62 -8.07 -6.58 -4.00
N GLN A 63 -6.87 -6.70 -3.43
CA GLN A 63 -5.72 -5.86 -3.73
C GLN A 63 -4.57 -6.72 -4.27
N MET A 64 -3.60 -6.08 -4.93
CA MET A 64 -2.36 -6.75 -5.29
C MET A 64 -1.63 -7.24 -4.03
N SER A 65 -1.16 -8.48 -4.04
CA SER A 65 -0.50 -9.09 -2.87
C SER A 65 0.76 -8.32 -2.47
N LEU A 66 1.07 -8.32 -1.18
CA LEU A 66 2.28 -7.67 -0.66
C LEU A 66 3.55 -8.27 -1.30
N ASP A 67 3.59 -9.58 -1.52
CA ASP A 67 4.72 -10.27 -2.18
C ASP A 67 4.96 -9.73 -3.60
N LEU A 68 3.89 -9.45 -4.34
CA LEU A 68 4.02 -8.91 -5.69
C LEU A 68 4.45 -7.44 -5.65
N LYS A 69 3.94 -6.64 -4.69
CA LYS A 69 4.41 -5.24 -4.47
C LYS A 69 5.90 -5.20 -4.13
N GLN A 70 6.37 -6.12 -3.28
CA GLN A 70 7.79 -6.27 -2.95
C GLN A 70 8.61 -6.62 -4.20
N SER A 71 8.13 -7.58 -5.01
CA SER A 71 8.81 -8.01 -6.24
C SER A 71 8.93 -6.88 -7.27
N VAL A 72 7.86 -6.09 -7.46
CA VAL A 72 7.87 -4.91 -8.34
C VAL A 72 8.87 -3.87 -7.84
N MET A 73 8.89 -3.59 -6.54
CA MET A 73 9.87 -2.67 -5.96
C MET A 73 11.31 -3.13 -6.15
N ALA A 74 11.59 -4.43 -5.99
CA ALA A 74 12.93 -4.98 -6.20
C ALA A 74 13.40 -4.80 -7.66
N GLN A 75 12.51 -4.96 -8.63
CA GLN A 75 12.81 -4.74 -10.06
C GLN A 75 12.98 -3.26 -10.43
N MET A 76 12.36 -2.34 -9.69
CA MET A 76 12.50 -0.91 -9.92
C MET A 76 13.81 -0.31 -9.39
N GLN A 77 14.54 -1.06 -8.55
CA GLN A 77 15.82 -0.64 -7.97
C GLN A 77 17.05 -1.16 -8.73
N SER A 78 16.84 -1.98 -9.77
CA SER A 78 17.86 -2.44 -10.73
C SER A 78 17.90 -1.58 -11.98
#